data_AF-A0A3G5FL15-F1
#
_entry.id   AF-A0A3G5FL15-F1
#
_cell.length_a   1.000
_cell.length_b   1.000
_cell.length_c   1.000
_cell.angle_alpha   90.00
_cell.angle_beta   90.00
_cell.angle_gamma   90.00
#
_symmetry.space_group_name_H-M   'P 1'
#
loop_
_entity.id
_entity.type
_entity.pdbx_description
1 polymer ?
#
loop_
_entity_poly.entity_id
_entity_poly.type
_entity_poly.pdbx_seq_one_letter_code
_entity_poly.pdbx_strand_id
1 'polypeptide(L)'
;MIMALVEEIEKIVNEQVDKRMNELSNEIFFLKPWLTMGPIKEILDKNSRWIIDNLCTKEFENKGLVKKVGGQWHFKNPEFVKYIHDVWWKEV
;
A
#
# COMPACT_ATOMS: atom_id res chain seq x y z
N MET A 1 15.73 -17.05 -39.85
CA MET A 1 15.59 -18.10 -38.83
C MET A 1 16.24 -17.73 -37.50
N ILE A 2 17.50 -17.28 -37.45
CA ILE A 2 18.16 -16.89 -36.18
C ILE A 2 17.49 -15.66 -35.53
N MET A 3 17.13 -14.62 -36.29
CA MET A 3 16.47 -13.41 -35.75
C MET A 3 15.10 -13.69 -35.11
N ALA A 4 14.28 -14.54 -35.73
CA ALA A 4 12.95 -14.87 -35.22
C ALA A 4 13.02 -15.59 -33.86
N LEU A 5 14.04 -16.44 -33.66
CA LEU A 5 14.27 -17.10 -32.37
C LEU A 5 14.75 -16.13 -31.29
N VAL A 6 15.59 -15.15 -31.64
CA VAL A 6 16.06 -14.11 -30.71
C VAL A 6 14.90 -13.22 -30.28
N GLU A 7 14.06 -12.78 -31.21
CA GLU A 7 12.85 -11.98 -30.92
C GLU A 7 11.88 -12.73 -29.99
N GLU A 8 11.72 -14.04 -30.20
CA GLU A 8 10.85 -14.88 -29.37
C GLU A 8 11.42 -15.07 -27.94
N ILE A 9 12.74 -15.20 -27.80
CA ILE A 9 13.41 -15.23 -26.50
C ILE A 9 13.28 -13.89 -25.77
N GLU A 10 13.50 -12.76 -26.46
CA GLU A 10 13.36 -11.42 -25.87
C GLU A 10 11.94 -11.19 -25.35
N LYS A 11 10.94 -11.63 -26.11
CA LYS A 11 9.53 -11.55 -25.69
C LYS A 11 9.28 -12.34 -24.40
N ILE A 12 9.74 -13.59 -24.33
CA ILE A 12 9.57 -14.44 -23.14
C ILE A 12 10.28 -13.84 -21.91
N VAL A 13 11.48 -13.29 -22.10
CA VAL A 13 12.25 -12.65 -21.03
C VAL A 13 11.51 -11.41 -20.51
N ASN A 14 11.02 -10.55 -21.41
CA ASN A 14 10.28 -9.34 -21.02
C ASN A 14 8.99 -9.70 -20.25
N GLU A 15 8.23 -10.69 -20.72
CA GLU A 15 7.03 -11.16 -20.02
C GLU A 15 7.33 -11.68 -18.61
N GLN A 16 8.43 -12.41 -18.42
CA GLN A 16 8.83 -12.89 -17.09
C GLN A 16 9.32 -11.76 -16.17
N VAL A 17 10.05 -10.79 -16.71
CA VAL A 17 10.53 -9.62 -15.97
C VAL A 17 9.35 -8.75 -15.52
N ASP A 18 8.41 -8.46 -16.43
CA ASP A 18 7.21 -7.70 -16.12
C ASP A 18 6.36 -8.38 -15.05
N LYS A 19 6.19 -9.71 -15.15
CA LYS A 19 5.49 -10.50 -14.14
C LYS A 19 6.14 -10.35 -12.76
N ARG A 20 7.46 -10.55 -12.67
CA ARG A 20 8.20 -10.42 -11.40
C ARG A 20 8.15 -9.00 -10.85
N MET A 21 8.28 -7.98 -11.71
CA MET A 21 8.21 -6.60 -11.27
C MET A 21 6.83 -6.23 -10.76
N ASN A 22 5.76 -6.78 -11.34
CA ASN A 22 4.40 -6.58 -10.82
C ASN A 22 4.20 -7.26 -9.45
N GLU A 23 4.67 -8.49 -9.29
CA GLU A 23 4.64 -9.21 -8.00
C GLU A 23 5.42 -8.45 -6.91
N LEU A 24 6.65 -8.03 -7.20
CA LEU A 24 7.48 -7.22 -6.30
C LEU A 24 6.89 -5.84 -6.02
N SER A 25 6.30 -5.17 -7.02
CA SER A 25 5.73 -3.84 -6.83
C SER A 25 4.57 -3.87 -5.84
N ASN A 26 3.77 -4.93 -5.86
CA ASN A 26 2.69 -5.13 -4.90
C ASN A 26 3.24 -5.29 -3.47
N GLU A 27 4.33 -6.04 -3.29
CA GLU A 27 4.96 -6.22 -1.97
C GLU A 27 5.68 -4.95 -1.48
N ILE A 28 6.48 -4.30 -2.32
CA ILE A 28 7.25 -3.08 -2.00
C ILE A 28 6.32 -1.94 -1.58
N PHE A 29 5.11 -1.90 -2.13
CA PHE A 29 4.14 -0.89 -1.75
C PHE A 29 3.78 -0.96 -0.26
N PHE A 30 3.71 -2.17 0.31
CA PHE A 30 3.53 -2.41 1.74
C PHE A 30 4.83 -2.33 2.55
N LEU A 31 5.98 -2.08 1.92
CA LEU A 31 7.26 -1.83 2.60
C LEU A 31 7.55 -0.33 2.80
N LYS A 32 6.77 0.56 2.16
CA LYS A 32 6.93 2.00 2.36
C LYS A 32 6.63 2.36 3.82
N PRO A 33 7.42 3.26 4.44
CA PRO A 33 7.19 3.69 5.83
C PRO A 33 5.87 4.45 6.01
N TRP A 34 5.34 4.99 4.92
CA TRP A 34 4.06 5.68 4.87
C TRP A 34 3.23 5.16 3.71
N LEU A 35 2.06 4.62 4.02
CA LEU A 35 1.07 4.15 3.07
C LEU A 35 0.11 5.27 2.70
N THR A 36 -0.38 5.28 1.47
CA THR A 36 -1.44 6.21 1.03
C THR A 36 -2.82 5.58 1.27
N MET A 37 -3.89 6.28 0.89
CA MET A 37 -5.26 5.79 1.10
C MET A 37 -5.55 4.44 0.43
N GLY A 38 -5.03 4.20 -0.78
CA GLY A 38 -5.27 2.97 -1.54
C GLY A 38 -5.03 1.68 -0.73
N PRO A 39 -3.80 1.42 -0.27
CA PRO A 39 -3.47 0.20 0.47
C PRO A 39 -4.21 0.08 1.79
N ILE A 40 -4.49 1.20 2.47
CA ILE A 40 -5.26 1.18 3.73
C ILE A 40 -6.71 0.74 3.49
N LYS A 41 -7.32 1.12 2.36
CA LYS A 41 -8.65 0.61 1.99
C LYS A 41 -8.66 -0.90 1.82
N GLU A 42 -7.61 -1.45 1.19
CA GLU A 42 -7.46 -2.89 0.96
C GLU A 42 -7.23 -3.63 2.28
N ILE A 43 -6.33 -3.12 3.13
CA ILE A 43 -6.01 -3.73 4.44
C ILE A 43 -7.22 -3.72 5.38
N LEU A 44 -7.96 -2.61 5.44
CA LEU A 44 -9.07 -2.47 6.38
C LEU A 44 -10.43 -2.93 5.82
N ASP A 45 -10.50 -3.19 4.51
CA ASP A 45 -11.74 -3.40 3.77
C ASP A 45 -12.79 -2.29 4.03
N LYS A 46 -12.35 -1.04 3.87
CA LYS A 46 -13.18 0.17 4.08
C LYS A 46 -13.02 1.17 2.95
N ASN A 47 -14.05 1.98 2.72
CA ASN A 47 -13.99 3.08 1.76
C ASN A 47 -13.28 4.31 2.36
N SER A 48 -12.84 5.22 1.49
CA SER A 48 -12.06 6.39 1.90
C SER A 48 -12.81 7.32 2.85
N ARG A 49 -14.13 7.47 2.70
CA ARG A 49 -14.93 8.36 3.57
C ARG A 49 -14.91 7.82 4.99
N TRP A 50 -15.20 6.54 5.17
CA TRP A 50 -15.16 5.89 6.48
C TRP A 50 -13.78 6.03 7.14
N ILE A 51 -12.69 5.80 6.38
CA ILE A 51 -11.32 5.93 6.90
C ILE A 51 -11.03 7.37 7.33
N ILE A 52 -11.42 8.36 6.53
CA ILE A 52 -11.22 9.77 6.86
C ILE A 52 -11.98 10.15 8.14
N ASP A 53 -13.25 9.77 8.22
CA ASP A 53 -14.13 10.17 9.32
C ASP A 53 -13.71 9.55 10.66
N ASN A 54 -13.12 8.34 10.64
CA ASN A 54 -12.80 7.59 11.86
C ASN A 54 -11.31 7.60 12.22
N LEU A 55 -10.41 7.59 11.22
CA LEU A 55 -8.98 7.30 11.43
C LEU A 55 -8.06 8.46 11.06
N CYS A 56 -8.54 9.45 10.29
CA CYS A 56 -7.80 10.68 10.00
C CYS A 56 -8.15 11.80 11.00
N THR A 57 -8.08 11.49 12.29
CA THR A 57 -8.44 12.40 13.38
C THR A 57 -7.21 13.03 14.03
N LYS A 58 -7.42 14.09 14.81
CA LYS A 58 -6.33 14.73 15.59
C LYS A 58 -5.69 13.80 16.59
N GLU A 59 -6.41 12.83 17.13
CA GLU A 59 -5.85 11.84 18.03
C GLU A 59 -4.77 11.00 17.32
N PHE A 60 -5.09 10.46 16.15
CA PHE A 60 -4.14 9.64 15.37
C PHE A 60 -2.98 10.47 14.81
N GLU A 61 -3.23 11.75 14.46
CA GLU A 61 -2.16 12.68 14.09
C GLU A 61 -1.19 12.89 15.26
N ASN A 62 -1.71 13.15 16.47
CA ASN A 62 -0.91 13.40 17.66
C ASN A 62 -0.09 12.17 18.09
N LYS A 63 -0.61 10.96 17.84
CA LYS A 63 0.13 9.70 18.02
C LYS A 63 1.18 9.45 16.93
N GLY A 64 1.24 10.31 15.90
CA GLY A 64 2.14 10.15 14.77
C GLY A 64 1.80 8.98 13.85
N LEU A 65 0.56 8.48 13.92
CA LEU A 65 0.09 7.32 13.13
C LEU A 65 -0.45 7.73 11.77
N VAL A 66 -0.97 8.96 11.65
CA VAL A 66 -1.40 9.55 10.38
C VAL A 66 -0.83 10.95 10.19
N LYS A 67 -0.66 11.37 8.94
CA LYS A 67 -0.27 12.75 8.61
C LYS A 67 -0.82 13.16 7.25
N LYS A 68 -0.90 14.47 7.01
CA LYS A 68 -1.29 15.03 5.72
C LYS A 68 -0.08 15.65 5.02
N VAL A 69 0.25 15.18 3.82
CA VAL A 69 1.36 15.67 2.99
C VAL A 69 0.83 15.95 1.59
N GLY A 70 1.03 17.16 1.07
CA GLY A 70 0.55 17.55 -0.26
C GLY A 70 -0.97 17.39 -0.43
N GLY A 71 -1.74 17.59 0.64
CA GLY A 71 -3.20 17.39 0.64
C GLY A 71 -3.67 15.94 0.77
N GLN A 72 -2.74 14.96 0.76
CA GLN A 72 -3.06 13.53 0.84
C GLN A 72 -2.77 12.96 2.24
N TRP A 73 -3.65 12.07 2.71
CA TRP A 73 -3.44 11.32 3.95
C TRP A 73 -2.44 10.20 3.76
N HIS A 74 -1.53 10.11 4.72
CA HIS A 74 -0.49 9.10 4.82
C HIS A 74 -0.58 8.40 6.17
N PHE A 75 -0.37 7.09 6.17
CA PHE A 75 -0.57 6.21 7.30
C PHE A 75 0.74 5.49 7.62
N LYS A 76 1.17 5.54 8.89
CA LYS A 76 2.48 5.03 9.30
C LYS A 76 2.49 3.50 9.25
N ASN A 77 3.46 2.91 8.58
CA ASN A 77 3.51 1.47 8.39
C ASN A 77 4.75 0.85 9.04
N PRO A 78 4.61 -0.24 9.84
CA PRO A 78 3.37 -0.99 10.11
C PRO A 78 2.56 -0.50 11.32
N GLU A 79 2.99 0.55 12.02
CA GLU A 79 2.45 0.90 13.34
C GLU A 79 0.97 1.28 13.32
N PHE A 80 0.49 1.98 12.29
CA PHE A 80 -0.93 2.31 12.16
C PHE A 80 -1.77 1.04 12.07
N VAL A 81 -1.42 0.11 11.17
CA VAL A 81 -2.18 -1.12 10.95
C VAL A 81 -2.23 -1.98 12.22
N LYS A 82 -1.09 -2.13 12.89
CA LYS A 82 -1.01 -2.84 14.18
C LYS A 82 -1.89 -2.18 15.24
N TYR A 83 -1.81 -0.85 15.37
CA TYR A 83 -2.63 -0.13 16.35
C TYR A 83 -4.13 -0.31 16.09
N ILE A 84 -4.57 -0.21 14.82
CA ILE A 84 -5.98 -0.40 14.47
C ILE A 84 -6.45 -1.80 14.84
N HIS A 85 -5.70 -2.85 14.45
CA HIS A 85 -6.09 -4.23 14.70
C HIS A 85 -6.02 -4.62 16.19
N ASP A 86 -4.96 -4.22 16.89
CA ASP A 86 -4.67 -4.77 18.21
C ASP A 86 -5.28 -3.96 19.36
N VAL A 87 -5.51 -2.67 19.14
CA VAL A 87 -5.96 -1.72 20.16
C VAL A 87 -7.34 -1.18 19.81
N TRP A 88 -7.45 -0.41 18.71
CA TRP A 88 -8.66 0.37 18.43
C TRP A 88 -9.88 -0.52 18.14
N TRP A 89 -9.73 -1.57 17.33
CA TRP A 89 -10.85 -2.46 16.96
C TRP A 89 -11.38 -3.30 18.12
N LYS A 90 -10.62 -3.46 19.21
CA LYS A 90 -11.11 -4.13 20.42
C LYS A 90 -11.95 -3.21 21.30
N GLU A 91 -11.80 -1.90 21.10
CA GLU A 91 -12.47 -0.87 21.89
C GLU A 91 -13.77 -0.37 21.23
N VAL A 92 -14.05 -0.80 19.99
CA VAL A 92 -15.23 -0.43 19.17
C VAL A 92 -16.11 -1.64 18.93
#